data_AF-A0A832P605-F1
#
_entry.id   AF-A0A832P605-F1
#
_cell.length_a   1.000
_cell.length_b   1.000
_cell.length_c   1.000
_cell.angle_alpha   90.00
_cell.angle_beta   90.00
_cell.angle_gamma   90.00
#
_symmetry.space_group_name_H-M   'P 1'
#
loop_
_entity.id
_entity.type
_entity.pdbx_description
1 polymer ?
#
loop_
_entity_poly.entity_id
_entity_poly.type
_entity_poly.pdbx_seq_one_letter_code
_entity_poly.pdbx_strand_id
1 'polypeptide(L)'
;MKNNIRIIVFWAVCWGLAEASAGYVLHFVENSAGILLYPLGAYCLITAFRKSGYKVIVPVLVTTIAALLKLSNLAFTPPVYHYRVYFPVLAILSEGFITSGLLFITTLQPVQNLLTNLKIKK
;
A
#
# COMPACT_ATOMS: atom_id res chain seq x y z
N MET A 1 3.94 18.29 11.41
CA MET A 1 3.36 16.95 11.69
C MET A 1 1.89 16.82 11.28
N LYS A 2 1.02 17.83 11.48
CA LYS A 2 -0.43 17.76 11.21
C LYS A 2 -0.80 17.38 9.75
N ASN A 3 0.01 17.77 8.76
CA ASN A 3 -0.20 17.39 7.35
C ASN A 3 0.03 15.90 7.09
N ASN A 4 1.00 15.28 7.77
CA ASN A 4 1.38 13.89 7.48
C ASN A 4 0.29 12.92 7.89
N ILE A 5 -0.39 13.17 9.01
CA ILE A 5 -1.50 12.33 9.50
C ILE A 5 -2.67 12.38 8.52
N ARG A 6 -3.01 13.57 8.00
CA ARG A 6 -4.07 13.71 6.98
C ARG A 6 -3.72 12.95 5.70
N ILE A 7 -2.47 13.03 5.25
CA ILE A 7 -1.97 12.29 4.08
C ILE A 7 -2.08 10.78 4.34
N ILE A 8 -1.60 10.30 5.49
CA ILE A 8 -1.66 8.88 5.87
C ILE A 8 -3.10 8.37 5.82
N VAL A 9 -4.03 9.06 6.52
CA VAL A 9 -5.43 8.63 6.59
C VAL A 9 -6.09 8.69 5.22
N PHE A 10 -5.87 9.75 4.44
CA PHE A 10 -6.47 9.89 3.12
C PHE A 10 -6.05 8.75 2.17
N TRP A 11 -4.75 8.45 2.10
CA TRP A 11 -4.24 7.40 1.21
C TRP A 11 -4.55 5.99 1.72
N ALA A 12 -4.54 5.77 3.04
CA ALA A 12 -4.94 4.50 3.63
C ALA A 12 -6.42 4.18 3.38
N VAL A 13 -7.28 5.19 3.49
CA VAL A 13 -8.72 5.05 3.22
C VAL A 13 -8.96 4.84 1.73
N CYS A 14 -8.31 5.61 0.85
CA CYS A 14 -8.41 5.40 -0.61
C CYS A 14 -8.01 3.98 -1.02
N TRP A 15 -6.86 3.49 -0.54
CA TRP A 15 -6.41 2.14 -0.86
C TRP A 15 -7.31 1.07 -0.22
N GLY A 16 -7.63 1.20 1.08
CA GLY A 16 -8.49 0.25 1.78
C GLY A 16 -9.90 0.14 1.19
N LEU A 17 -10.51 1.26 0.79
CA LEU A 17 -11.81 1.27 0.10
C LEU A 17 -11.73 0.69 -1.30
N ALA A 18 -10.67 0.98 -2.06
CA ALA A 18 -10.46 0.38 -3.38
C ALA A 18 -10.35 -1.15 -3.25
N GLU A 19 -9.55 -1.66 -2.31
CA GLU A 19 -9.45 -3.10 -2.07
C GLU A 19 -10.76 -3.70 -1.57
N ALA A 20 -11.52 -2.98 -0.74
CA ALA A 20 -12.79 -3.46 -0.22
C ALA A 20 -13.86 -3.54 -1.31
N SER A 21 -13.98 -2.49 -2.14
CA SER A 21 -14.99 -2.38 -3.20
C SER A 21 -14.59 -3.17 -4.45
N ALA A 22 -13.49 -2.78 -5.11
CA ALA A 22 -13.01 -3.42 -6.32
C ALA A 22 -12.54 -4.84 -6.03
N GLY A 23 -11.92 -5.11 -4.88
CA GLY A 23 -11.54 -6.48 -4.52
C GLY A 23 -12.74 -7.41 -4.24
N TYR A 24 -13.88 -6.87 -3.80
CA TYR A 24 -15.12 -7.66 -3.68
C TYR A 24 -15.74 -7.95 -5.06
N VAL A 25 -15.79 -6.95 -5.94
CA VAL A 25 -16.30 -7.10 -7.31
C VAL A 25 -15.42 -8.04 -8.14
N LEU A 26 -14.09 -7.89 -8.06
CA LEU A 26 -13.17 -8.77 -8.76
C LEU A 26 -13.23 -10.21 -8.25
N HIS A 27 -13.52 -10.44 -6.97
CA HIS A 27 -13.68 -11.80 -6.44
C HIS A 27 -14.83 -12.60 -7.09
N PHE A 28 -15.79 -11.92 -7.75
CA PHE A 28 -16.84 -12.56 -8.54
C PHE A 28 -16.39 -12.94 -9.95
N VAL A 29 -15.34 -12.32 -10.48
CA VAL A 29 -14.89 -12.47 -11.87
C VAL A 29 -13.59 -13.29 -11.94
N GLU A 30 -12.62 -13.01 -11.08
CA GLU A 30 -11.32 -13.70 -11.03
C GLU A 30 -10.81 -13.87 -9.60
N ASN A 31 -10.24 -15.04 -9.30
CA ASN A 31 -9.71 -15.38 -7.98
C ASN A 31 -8.38 -14.67 -7.64
N SER A 32 -7.89 -13.78 -8.52
CA SER A 32 -6.59 -13.10 -8.43
C SER A 32 -6.70 -11.57 -8.32
N ALA A 33 -7.75 -11.08 -7.68
CA ALA A 33 -8.01 -9.65 -7.47
C ALA A 33 -6.80 -8.86 -6.91
N GLY A 34 -5.96 -9.51 -6.08
CA GLY A 34 -4.78 -8.88 -5.47
C GLY A 34 -3.75 -8.36 -6.47
N ILE A 35 -3.49 -9.10 -7.56
CA ILE A 35 -2.48 -8.69 -8.56
C ILE A 35 -2.88 -7.39 -9.27
N LEU A 36 -4.18 -7.19 -9.48
CA LEU A 36 -4.71 -6.03 -10.19
C LEU A 36 -4.81 -4.79 -9.29
N LEU A 37 -4.95 -5.00 -7.98
CA LEU A 37 -5.06 -3.95 -6.97
C LEU A 37 -3.70 -3.51 -6.43
N TYR A 38 -2.67 -4.36 -6.51
CA TYR A 38 -1.31 -4.01 -6.11
C TYR A 38 -0.76 -2.73 -6.75
N PRO A 39 -0.88 -2.47 -8.08
CA PRO A 39 -0.40 -1.24 -8.69
C PRO A 39 -1.05 0.02 -8.10
N LEU A 40 -2.34 -0.09 -7.73
CA LEU A 40 -3.09 0.98 -7.10
C LEU A 40 -2.62 1.22 -5.66
N GLY A 41 -2.39 0.14 -4.91
CA GLY A 41 -1.79 0.20 -3.57
C GLY A 41 -0.38 0.81 -3.57
N ALA A 42 0.48 0.34 -4.47
CA ALA A 42 1.83 0.87 -4.67
C ALA A 42 1.79 2.36 -5.05
N TYR A 43 0.88 2.76 -5.95
CA TYR A 43 0.69 4.17 -6.29
C TYR A 43 0.30 5.03 -5.09
N CYS A 44 -0.62 4.54 -4.25
CA CYS A 44 -1.03 5.22 -3.01
C CYS A 44 0.15 5.38 -2.04
N LEU A 45 0.95 4.34 -1.85
CA LEU A 45 2.13 4.36 -0.98
C LEU A 45 3.21 5.32 -1.48
N ILE A 46 3.55 5.25 -2.78
CA ILE A 46 4.55 6.14 -3.40
C ILE A 46 4.11 7.60 -3.30
N THR A 47 2.82 7.88 -3.55
CA THR A 47 2.30 9.25 -3.49
C THR A 47 2.26 9.78 -2.06
N ALA A 48 1.84 8.96 -1.09
CA ALA A 48 1.90 9.30 0.34
C ALA A 48 3.34 9.58 0.80
N PHE A 49 4.29 8.77 0.35
CA PHE A 49 5.71 8.92 0.64
C PHE A 49 6.29 10.23 0.10
N ARG A 50 6.03 10.53 -1.17
CA ARG A 50 6.48 11.79 -1.82
C ARG A 50 5.87 13.02 -1.12
N LYS A 51 4.58 12.97 -0.79
CA LYS A 51 3.87 14.07 -0.13
C LYS A 51 4.29 14.27 1.33
N SER A 52 4.74 13.22 2.02
CA SER A 52 5.20 13.31 3.41
C SER A 52 6.69 13.69 3.57
N GLY A 53 7.40 13.97 2.46
CA GLY A 53 8.82 14.32 2.49
C GLY A 53 9.72 13.11 2.79
N TYR A 54 9.48 11.98 2.10
CA TYR A 54 10.36 10.80 2.12
C TYR A 54 10.48 10.11 3.49
N LYS A 55 9.47 10.27 4.34
CA LYS A 55 9.41 9.60 5.65
C LYS A 55 8.93 8.16 5.48
N VAL A 56 9.83 7.22 5.70
CA VAL A 56 9.63 5.76 5.61
C VAL A 56 8.49 5.24 6.51
N ILE A 57 8.25 5.92 7.63
CA ILE A 57 7.16 5.61 8.56
C ILE A 57 5.78 5.79 7.93
N VAL A 58 5.62 6.68 6.94
CA VAL A 58 4.32 6.97 6.34
C VAL A 58 3.76 5.81 5.52
N PRO A 59 4.50 5.20 4.57
CA PRO A 59 4.06 4.00 3.87
C PRO A 59 3.68 2.83 4.79
N VAL A 60 4.46 2.60 5.84
CA VAL A 60 4.19 1.54 6.82
C VAL A 60 2.86 1.79 7.52
N LEU A 61 2.63 3.00 8.02
CA LEU A 61 1.37 3.38 8.66
C LEU A 61 0.17 3.30 7.71
N VAL A 62 0.34 3.74 6.46
CA VAL A 62 -0.71 3.64 5.42
C VAL A 62 -1.09 2.17 5.20
N THR A 63 -0.10 1.29 5.08
CA THR A 63 -0.29 -0.16 4.91
C THR A 63 -1.03 -0.77 6.10
N THR A 64 -0.60 -0.47 7.33
CA THR A 64 -1.24 -0.99 8.54
C THR A 64 -2.70 -0.56 8.65
N ILE A 65 -3.00 0.72 8.37
CA ILE A 65 -4.37 1.23 8.41
C ILE A 65 -5.23 0.61 7.29
N ALA A 66 -4.70 0.49 6.07
CA ALA A 66 -5.42 -0.16 4.96
C ALA A 66 -5.74 -1.64 5.27
N ALA A 67 -4.77 -2.37 5.84
CA ALA A 67 -4.98 -3.75 6.28
C ALA A 67 -6.04 -3.86 7.39
N LEU A 68 -6.04 -2.94 8.36
CA LEU A 68 -7.06 -2.87 9.41
C LEU A 68 -8.46 -2.56 8.85
N LEU A 69 -8.57 -1.69 7.86
CA LEU A 69 -9.84 -1.41 7.19
C LEU A 69 -10.38 -2.67 6.50
N LYS A 70 -9.52 -3.44 5.83
CA LYS A 70 -9.92 -4.71 5.21
C LYS A 70 -10.27 -5.77 6.25
N LEU A 71 -9.52 -5.84 7.36
CA LEU A 71 -9.78 -6.75 8.48
C LEU A 71 -11.09 -6.42 9.21
N SER A 72 -11.48 -5.15 9.28
CA SER A 72 -12.76 -4.73 9.87
C SER A 72 -13.95 -5.33 9.12
N ASN A 73 -13.79 -5.69 7.84
CA ASN A 73 -14.81 -6.38 7.08
C ASN A 73 -15.12 -7.80 7.63
N LEU A 74 -14.19 -8.39 8.39
CA LEU A 74 -14.38 -9.67 9.09
C LEU A 74 -15.52 -9.60 10.11
N ALA A 75 -15.74 -8.44 10.74
CA ALA A 75 -16.83 -8.23 11.70
C ALA A 75 -18.21 -8.31 11.04
N PHE A 76 -18.29 -8.07 9.72
CA PHE A 76 -19.53 -8.11 8.94
C PHE A 76 -19.68 -9.40 8.11
N THR A 77 -18.65 -10.26 8.03
CA THR A 77 -18.70 -11.49 7.23
C THR A 77 -18.95 -12.74 8.10
N PRO A 78 -19.80 -13.68 7.64
CA PRO A 78 -20.01 -14.95 8.33
C PRO A 78 -18.70 -15.76 8.48
N PRO A 79 -18.52 -16.54 9.57
CA PRO A 79 -17.32 -17.34 9.85
C PRO A 79 -16.88 -18.24 8.69
N VAL A 80 -17.84 -18.76 7.93
CA VAL A 80 -17.62 -19.65 6.78
C VAL A 80 -16.80 -18.99 5.66
N TYR A 81 -16.81 -17.66 5.56
CA TYR A 81 -16.11 -16.91 4.49
C TYR A 81 -14.92 -16.09 4.99
N HIS A 82 -14.48 -16.29 6.24
CA HIS A 82 -13.35 -15.56 6.83
C HIS A 82 -12.05 -15.70 6.03
N TYR A 83 -11.84 -16.84 5.36
CA TYR A 83 -10.68 -17.06 4.48
C TYR A 83 -10.56 -16.00 3.37
N ARG A 84 -11.69 -15.51 2.84
CA ARG A 84 -11.72 -14.46 1.79
C ARG A 84 -11.30 -13.09 2.30
N VAL A 85 -11.17 -12.91 3.61
CA VAL A 85 -10.69 -11.66 4.24
C VAL A 85 -9.21 -11.81 4.62
N TYR A 86 -8.79 -12.96 5.15
CA TYR A 86 -7.41 -13.19 5.56
C TYR A 86 -6.40 -13.12 4.41
N PHE A 87 -6.69 -13.78 3.29
CA PHE A 87 -5.76 -13.79 2.14
C PHE A 87 -5.48 -12.38 1.60
N PRO A 88 -6.50 -11.53 1.34
CA PRO A 88 -6.25 -10.15 0.95
C PRO A 88 -5.54 -9.32 2.02
N VAL A 89 -5.83 -9.51 3.31
CA VAL A 89 -5.15 -8.77 4.39
C VAL A 89 -3.66 -9.11 4.42
N LEU A 90 -3.31 -10.40 4.28
CA LEU A 90 -1.92 -10.83 4.20
C LEU A 90 -1.23 -10.28 2.95
N ALA A 91 -1.92 -10.25 1.80
CA ALA A 91 -1.40 -9.66 0.58
C ALA A 91 -1.10 -8.15 0.74
N ILE A 92 -2.05 -7.37 1.28
CA ILE A 92 -1.86 -5.94 1.56
C ILE A 92 -0.65 -5.71 2.47
N LEU A 93 -0.52 -6.52 3.53
CA LEU A 93 0.61 -6.42 4.44
C LEU A 93 1.93 -6.76 3.72
N SER A 94 2.03 -7.88 3.02
CA SER A 94 3.27 -8.28 2.35
C SER A 94 3.68 -7.25 1.28
N GLU A 95 2.74 -6.83 0.46
CA GLU A 95 2.97 -5.87 -0.63
C GLU A 95 3.35 -4.48 -0.08
N GLY A 96 2.64 -4.01 0.94
CA GLY A 96 2.92 -2.72 1.53
C GLY A 96 4.23 -2.69 2.31
N PHE A 97 4.60 -3.77 3.00
CA PHE A 97 5.92 -3.88 3.65
C PHE A 97 7.07 -3.96 2.63
N ILE A 98 6.94 -4.77 1.58
CA ILE A 98 7.95 -4.86 0.52
C ILE A 98 8.12 -3.50 -0.16
N THR A 99 7.02 -2.83 -0.51
CA THR A 99 7.06 -1.50 -1.14
C THR A 99 7.66 -0.46 -0.20
N SER A 100 7.32 -0.49 1.09
CA SER A 100 7.92 0.41 2.09
C SER A 100 9.43 0.18 2.24
N GLY A 101 9.87 -1.09 2.22
CA GLY A 101 11.29 -1.46 2.25
C GLY A 101 12.04 -1.04 0.99
N LEU A 102 11.44 -1.21 -0.18
CA LEU A 102 11.99 -0.69 -1.44
C LEU A 102 12.13 0.83 -1.41
N LEU A 103 11.09 1.54 -0.95
CA LEU A 103 11.12 2.98 -0.78
C LEU A 103 12.21 3.43 0.20
N PHE A 104 12.42 2.69 1.28
CA PHE A 104 13.52 2.94 2.22
C PHE A 104 14.89 2.85 1.54
N ILE A 105 15.14 1.77 0.79
CA ILE A 105 16.41 1.57 0.07
C ILE A 105 16.62 2.72 -0.93
N THR A 106 15.58 3.14 -1.66
CA THR A 106 15.66 4.26 -2.61
C THR A 106 15.84 5.64 -1.95
N THR A 107 15.59 5.77 -0.64
CA THR A 107 15.95 6.99 0.11
C THR A 107 17.37 6.97 0.65
N LEU A 108 17.92 5.78 0.93
CA LEU A 108 19.32 5.63 1.34
C LEU A 108 20.27 5.82 0.16
N GLN A 109 19.89 5.33 -1.02
CA GLN A 109 20.54 5.69 -2.28
C GLN A 109 19.64 6.70 -3.00
N PRO A 110 19.86 8.02 -2.86
CA PRO A 110 19.14 8.95 -3.71
C PRO A 110 19.44 8.54 -5.15
N VAL A 111 18.43 8.01 -5.84
CA VAL A 111 18.52 7.57 -7.25
C VAL A 111 19.07 8.70 -8.12
N GLN A 112 18.90 9.96 -7.67
CA GLN A 112 19.62 11.12 -8.18
C GLN A 112 21.13 10.91 -8.21
N ASN A 113 21.81 10.58 -7.11
CA ASN A 113 23.26 10.35 -7.10
C ASN A 113 23.69 9.18 -7.98
N LEU A 114 22.86 8.15 -8.16
CA LEU A 114 23.18 7.06 -9.07
C LEU A 114 23.13 7.52 -10.54
N LEU A 115 22.12 8.32 -10.90
CA LEU A 115 21.98 8.90 -12.23
C LEU A 115 23.03 9.98 -12.52
N THR A 116 23.43 10.81 -11.54
CA THR A 116 24.53 11.76 -11.71
C THR A 116 25.86 11.04 -11.90
N ASN A 117 26.15 9.99 -11.12
CA ASN A 117 27.40 9.21 -11.27
C ASN A 117 27.46 8.47 -12.61
N LEU A 118 26.34 8.03 -13.17
CA LEU A 118 26.29 7.43 -14.51
C LEU A 118 26.46 8.46 -15.63
N LYS A 119 26.05 9.72 -15.42
CA LYS A 119 26.19 10.80 -16.42
C LYS A 119 27.58 11.44 -16.49
N ILE A 120 28.44 11.22 -15.50
CA ILE A 120 29.81 11.79 -15.44
C ILE A 120 30.81 10.98 -16.29
N LYS A 121 30.39 9.87 -16.91
CA LYS A 121 31.25 9.05 -17.77
C LYS A 121 31.00 9.27 -19.27
N LYS A 122 30.89 10.54 -19.70
CA LYS A 122 30.86 10.89 -21.12
C LYS A 122 31.95 11.88 -21.47
#